data_AF-A0A0V7Z6H7-F1
#
_entry.id   AF-A0A0V7Z6H7-F1
#
_cell.length_a   1.000
_cell.length_b   1.000
_cell.length_c   1.000
_cell.angle_alpha   90.00
_cell.angle_beta   90.00
_cell.angle_gamma   90.00
#
_symmetry.space_group_name_H-M   'P 1'
#
loop_
_entity.id
_entity.type
_entity.pdbx_description
1 polymer ?
#
loop_
_entity_poly.entity_id
_entity_poly.type
_entity_poly.pdbx_seq_one_letter_code
_entity_poly.pdbx_strand_id
1 'polypeptide(L)'
;MIGSHAEPDKVAEVARLATAIADRILAQNAAGTTIPPEQFTMLVRAARMLLDNGVAWPPAVEHVLMEVARRIEQAEAVSDVAPAASEGDDAVVHLTQFLGAVKRREGAGD
;
A
#
# COMPACT_ATOMS: atom_id res chain seq x y z
N MET A 1 -29.90 -3.34 -28.63
CA MET A 1 -28.42 -3.22 -28.54
C MET A 1 -28.10 -1.91 -27.84
N ILE A 2 -27.89 -1.91 -26.51
CA ILE A 2 -27.38 -0.73 -25.77
C ILE A 2 -26.51 -1.30 -24.65
N GLY A 3 -25.18 -1.35 -24.85
CA GLY A 3 -24.30 -2.06 -23.93
C GLY A 3 -22.84 -1.63 -23.96
N SER A 4 -22.52 -0.44 -24.49
CA SER A 4 -21.11 -0.02 -24.61
C SER A 4 -20.82 1.40 -24.11
N HIS A 5 -21.83 2.19 -23.74
CA HIS A 5 -21.64 3.53 -23.13
C HIS A 5 -21.73 3.52 -21.60
N ALA A 6 -22.24 2.46 -20.97
CA ALA A 6 -22.36 2.42 -19.50
C ALA A 6 -21.04 2.09 -18.80
N GLU A 7 -20.10 1.43 -19.48
CA GLU A 7 -18.79 1.06 -18.94
C GLU A 7 -17.81 2.25 -18.86
N PRO A 8 -17.63 3.08 -19.91
CA PRO A 8 -16.76 4.26 -19.80
C PRO A 8 -17.23 5.26 -18.74
N ASP A 9 -18.54 5.40 -18.55
CA ASP A 9 -19.12 6.29 -17.53
C ASP A 9 -18.80 5.81 -16.09
N LYS A 10 -18.84 4.49 -15.87
CA LYS A 10 -18.45 3.88 -14.58
C LYS A 10 -16.96 4.04 -14.30
N VAL A 11 -16.10 3.88 -15.30
CA VAL A 11 -14.65 4.05 -15.11
C VAL A 11 -14.31 5.52 -14.85
N ALA A 12 -14.99 6.46 -15.51
CA ALA A 12 -14.88 7.88 -15.20
C ALA A 12 -15.31 8.19 -13.75
N GLU A 13 -16.36 7.53 -13.26
CA GLU A 13 -16.78 7.66 -11.87
C GLU A 13 -15.74 7.12 -10.88
N VAL A 14 -15.13 5.97 -11.19
CA VAL A 14 -14.00 5.43 -10.40
C VAL A 14 -12.83 6.42 -10.38
N ALA A 15 -12.53 7.09 -11.49
CA ALA A 15 -11.50 8.12 -11.54
C ALA A 15 -11.83 9.32 -10.64
N ARG A 16 -13.10 9.77 -10.64
CA ARG A 16 -13.57 10.85 -9.74
C ARG A 16 -13.46 10.43 -8.27
N LEU A 17 -13.88 9.21 -7.93
CA LEU A 17 -13.80 8.69 -6.57
C LEU A 17 -12.35 8.54 -6.11
N ALA A 18 -11.48 7.98 -6.96
CA ALA A 18 -10.05 7.85 -6.69
C ALA A 18 -9.40 9.22 -6.45
N THR A 19 -9.78 10.23 -7.23
CA THR A 19 -9.31 11.62 -7.07
C THR A 19 -9.73 12.19 -5.72
N ALA A 20 -10.98 12.02 -5.32
CA ALA A 20 -11.48 12.51 -4.02
C ALA A 20 -10.79 11.82 -2.84
N ILE A 21 -10.52 10.51 -2.94
CA ILE A 21 -9.78 9.77 -1.92
C ILE A 21 -8.33 10.25 -1.86
N ALA A 22 -7.68 10.44 -3.00
CA ALA A 22 -6.31 10.93 -3.08
C ALA A 22 -6.16 12.34 -2.49
N ASP A 23 -7.07 13.25 -2.83
CA ASP A 23 -7.08 14.62 -2.31
C ASP A 23 -7.23 14.62 -0.78
N ARG A 24 -8.14 13.80 -0.25
CA ARG A 24 -8.30 13.62 1.20
C ARG A 24 -7.02 13.11 1.87
N ILE A 25 -6.35 12.13 1.26
CA ILE A 25 -5.10 11.58 1.78
C ILE A 25 -4.00 12.66 1.80
N LEU A 26 -3.90 13.47 0.75
CA LEU A 26 -2.93 14.57 0.67
C LEU A 26 -3.23 15.64 1.73
N ALA A 27 -4.49 16.04 1.89
CA ALA A 27 -4.90 17.01 2.90
C ALA A 27 -4.61 16.51 4.33
N GLN A 28 -4.88 15.23 4.60
CA GLN A 28 -4.55 14.57 5.86
C GLN A 28 -3.05 14.53 6.12
N ASN A 29 -2.26 14.24 5.09
CA ASN A 29 -0.83 14.21 5.21
C ASN A 29 -0.23 15.60 5.46
N ALA A 30 -0.74 16.63 4.77
CA ALA A 30 -0.35 18.02 5.00
C ALA A 30 -0.70 18.48 6.44
N ALA A 31 -1.80 17.97 7.01
CA ALA A 31 -2.17 18.19 8.40
C ALA A 31 -1.34 17.38 9.41
N GLY A 32 -0.33 16.61 8.97
CA GLY A 32 0.50 15.78 9.83
C GLY A 32 -0.21 14.54 10.38
N THR A 33 -1.39 14.20 9.86
CA THR A 33 -2.14 13.01 10.29
C THR A 33 -1.67 11.77 9.52
N THR A 34 -1.68 10.62 10.20
CA THR A 34 -1.27 9.35 9.59
C THR A 34 -2.31 8.94 8.55
N ILE A 35 -1.85 8.54 7.36
CA ILE A 35 -2.72 8.06 6.28
C ILE A 35 -3.36 6.74 6.75
N PRO A 36 -4.69 6.66 6.84
CA PRO A 36 -5.35 5.43 7.26
C PRO A 36 -5.16 4.33 6.19
N PRO A 37 -4.66 3.14 6.58
CA PRO A 37 -4.24 2.09 5.64
C PRO A 37 -5.40 1.57 4.77
N GLU A 38 -6.64 1.66 5.25
CA GLU A 38 -7.83 1.26 4.52
C GLU A 38 -8.12 2.19 3.34
N GLN A 39 -7.94 3.50 3.53
CA GLN A 39 -8.14 4.49 2.45
C GLN A 39 -7.08 4.36 1.37
N PHE A 40 -5.83 4.10 1.78
CA PHE A 40 -4.76 3.81 0.83
C PHE A 40 -5.02 2.52 0.06
N THR A 41 -5.44 1.45 0.73
CA THR A 41 -5.81 0.19 0.07
C THR A 41 -6.93 0.38 -0.95
N MET A 42 -7.94 1.19 -0.61
CA MET A 42 -9.04 1.53 -1.52
C MET A 42 -8.53 2.33 -2.73
N LEU A 43 -7.62 3.29 -2.50
CA LEU A 43 -6.98 4.04 -3.58
C LEU A 43 -6.19 3.14 -4.53
N VAL A 44 -5.40 2.20 -4.01
CA VAL A 44 -4.62 1.24 -4.81
C VAL A 44 -5.55 0.36 -5.66
N ARG A 45 -6.68 -0.10 -5.09
CA ARG A 45 -7.68 -0.87 -5.85
C ARG A 45 -8.30 -0.04 -6.97
N ALA A 46 -8.66 1.20 -6.70
CA ALA A 46 -9.21 2.10 -7.70
C ALA A 46 -8.20 2.42 -8.81
N ALA A 47 -6.95 2.72 -8.45
CA ALA A 47 -5.85 2.94 -9.39
C ALA A 47 -5.60 1.72 -10.29
N ARG A 48 -5.66 0.51 -9.71
CA ARG A 48 -5.56 -0.74 -10.47
C ARG A 48 -6.71 -0.90 -11.46
N MET A 49 -7.95 -0.63 -11.05
CA MET A 49 -9.10 -0.65 -11.96
C MET A 49 -8.94 0.34 -13.12
N LEU A 50 -8.41 1.54 -12.87
CA LEU A 50 -8.13 2.52 -13.95
C LEU A 50 -7.09 1.98 -14.93
N LEU A 51 -6.01 1.39 -14.41
CA LEU A 51 -4.95 0.80 -15.23
C LEU A 51 -5.44 -0.36 -16.09
N ASP A 52 -6.21 -1.29 -15.52
CA ASP A 52 -6.78 -2.44 -16.27
C ASP A 52 -7.75 -1.99 -17.38
N ASN A 53 -8.34 -0.79 -17.26
CA ASN A 53 -9.22 -0.19 -18.28
C ASN A 53 -8.48 0.78 -19.24
N GLY A 54 -7.15 0.87 -19.15
CA GLY A 54 -6.35 1.76 -20.01
C GLY A 54 -6.57 3.25 -19.74
N VAL A 55 -7.11 3.61 -18.57
CA VAL A 55 -7.34 5.00 -18.17
C VAL A 55 -6.12 5.51 -17.42
N ALA A 56 -5.58 6.65 -17.88
CA ALA A 56 -4.49 7.32 -17.20
C ALA A 56 -4.89 7.72 -15.78
N TRP A 57 -3.95 7.61 -14.84
CA TRP A 57 -4.22 8.00 -13.46
C TRP A 57 -4.43 9.51 -13.34
N PRO A 58 -5.43 9.93 -12.55
CA PRO A 58 -5.55 11.34 -12.18
C PRO A 58 -4.29 11.80 -11.43
N PRO A 59 -3.87 13.07 -11.60
CA PRO A 59 -2.63 13.58 -11.00
C PRO A 59 -2.62 13.40 -9.47
N ALA A 60 -3.73 13.61 -8.78
CA ALA A 60 -3.81 13.40 -7.34
C ALA A 60 -3.46 11.95 -6.92
N VAL A 61 -3.90 10.96 -7.71
CA VAL A 61 -3.62 9.54 -7.46
C VAL A 61 -2.14 9.24 -7.65
N GLU A 62 -1.54 9.74 -8.74
CA GLU A 62 -0.12 9.58 -9.04
C GLU A 62 0.75 10.20 -7.94
N HIS A 63 0.41 11.40 -7.47
CA HIS A 63 1.13 12.08 -6.39
C HIS A 63 1.13 11.27 -5.08
N VAL A 64 -0.01 10.69 -4.69
CA VAL A 64 -0.08 9.86 -3.48
C VAL A 64 0.78 8.60 -3.60
N LEU A 65 0.74 7.94 -4.76
CA LEU A 65 1.56 6.73 -5.00
C LEU A 65 3.06 7.05 -5.01
N MET A 66 3.45 8.17 -5.60
CA MET A 66 4.85 8.64 -5.61
C MET A 66 5.33 9.00 -4.20
N GLU A 67 4.51 9.69 -3.40
CA GLU A 67 4.84 9.99 -1.99
C GLU A 67 5.05 8.73 -1.16
N VAL A 68 4.25 7.69 -1.40
CA VAL A 68 4.40 6.41 -0.70
C VAL A 68 5.65 5.67 -1.16
N ALA A 69 5.93 5.62 -2.47
CA ALA A 69 7.17 5.04 -2.98
C ALA A 69 8.39 5.72 -2.36
N ARG A 70 8.42 7.06 -2.32
CA ARG A 70 9.49 7.83 -1.70
C ARG A 70 9.68 7.52 -0.21
N ARG A 71 8.60 7.23 0.53
CA ARG A 71 8.69 6.86 1.95
C ARG A 71 9.27 5.48 2.17
N ILE A 72 8.92 4.54 1.30
CA ILE A 72 9.48 3.18 1.31
C ILE A 72 10.98 3.25 1.03
N GLU A 73 11.39 4.00 -0.01
CA GLU A 73 12.81 4.20 -0.34
C GLU A 73 13.60 4.83 0.83
N GLN A 74 13.02 5.82 1.51
CA GLN A 74 13.65 6.44 2.69
C GLN A 74 13.75 5.48 3.89
N ALA A 75 12.75 4.62 4.11
CA ALA A 75 12.78 3.64 5.19
C ALA A 75 13.85 2.54 4.95
N GLU A 76 14.02 2.13 3.71
CA GLU A 76 15.07 1.19 3.29
C GLU A 76 16.46 1.81 3.45
N ALA A 77 16.63 3.09 3.06
CA ALA A 77 17.90 3.81 3.17
C ALA A 77 18.35 4.05 4.63
N VAL A 78 17.42 4.20 5.57
CA VAL A 78 17.74 4.33 7.02
C VAL A 78 18.20 2.99 7.61
N SER A 79 17.76 1.87 7.06
CA SER A 79 18.14 0.53 7.54
C SER A 79 19.56 0.13 7.11
N ASP A 80 20.14 0.78 6.09
CA ASP A 80 21.51 0.55 5.61
C ASP A 80 22.57 1.34 6.41
N VAL A 81 22.15 2.37 7.18
CA VAL A 81 23.04 3.21 8.00
C VAL A 81 22.95 2.81 9.48
N ALA A 82 23.19 1.54 9.80
CA ALA A 82 23.54 1.14 11.15
C ALA A 82 25.08 1.15 11.29
N PRO A 83 25.67 1.96 12.20
CA PRO A 83 27.11 1.90 12.44
C PRO A 83 27.45 0.54 13.04
N ALA A 84 28.51 -0.07 12.51
CA ALA A 84 29.10 -1.29 13.02
C ALA A 84 29.34 -1.21 14.53
N ALA A 85 28.47 -1.85 15.30
CA ALA A 85 28.75 -2.29 16.66
C ALA A 85 27.99 -3.60 16.89
N SER A 86 28.78 -4.68 16.92
CA SER A 86 28.47 -6.04 17.37
C SER A 86 27.17 -6.22 18.14
N GLU A 87 26.21 -6.94 17.56
CA GLU A 87 25.40 -7.95 18.26
C GLU A 87 24.67 -8.84 17.22
N GLY A 88 25.44 -9.66 16.51
CA GLY A 88 24.96 -10.46 15.38
C GLY A 88 24.49 -11.87 15.71
N ASP A 89 24.10 -12.17 16.96
CA ASP A 89 23.77 -13.54 17.38
C ASP A 89 22.36 -13.71 17.97
N ASP A 90 21.75 -12.66 18.54
CA ASP A 90 20.47 -12.80 19.26
C ASP A 90 19.23 -12.78 18.34
N ALA A 91 19.28 -12.04 17.22
CA ALA A 91 18.14 -11.92 16.31
C ALA A 91 17.77 -13.24 15.61
N VAL A 92 18.77 -14.11 15.36
CA VAL A 92 18.57 -15.40 14.68
C VAL A 92 17.93 -16.42 15.62
N VAL A 93 18.19 -16.33 16.93
CA VAL A 93 17.59 -17.18 17.96
C VAL A 93 16.11 -16.84 18.13
N HIS A 94 15.75 -15.55 18.12
CA HIS A 94 14.34 -15.12 18.21
C HIS A 94 13.51 -15.53 16.98
N LEU A 95 14.08 -15.45 15.78
CA LEU A 95 13.39 -15.84 14.55
C LEU A 95 13.16 -17.37 14.48
N THR A 96 14.12 -18.15 14.98
CA THR A 96 14.04 -19.63 15.00
C THR A 96 12.98 -20.12 16.00
N GLN A 97 12.82 -19.45 17.15
CA GLN A 97 11.78 -19.79 18.13
C GLN A 97 10.36 -19.48 17.61
N PHE A 98 10.19 -18.37 16.88
CA PHE A 98 8.90 -17.98 16.33
C PHE A 98 8.41 -18.95 15.25
N LEU A 99 9.32 -19.39 14.37
CA LEU A 99 9.02 -20.36 13.30
C LEU A 99 8.80 -21.79 13.82
N GLY A 100 9.44 -22.17 14.93
CA GLY A 100 9.16 -23.44 15.60
C GLY A 100 7.78 -23.49 16.27
N ALA A 101 7.29 -22.36 16.78
CA ALA A 101 5.99 -22.26 17.45
C ALA A 101 4.80 -22.33 16.47
N VAL A 102 4.94 -21.79 15.25
CA VAL A 102 3.85 -21.82 14.25
C VAL A 102 3.63 -23.23 13.68
N LYS A 103 4.68 -24.05 13.58
CA LYS A 103 4.60 -25.40 13.00
C LYS A 103 3.93 -26.43 13.93
N ARG A 104 3.86 -26.18 15.25
CA ARG A 104 3.25 -27.11 16.22
C ARG A 104 1.71 -27.07 16.25
N ARG A 105 1.07 -26.14 15.53
CA ARG A 105 -0.41 -26.02 15.51
C ARG A 105 -1.06 -26.59 14.23
N GLU A 106 -0.38 -27.50 13.54
CA GLU A 106 -0.94 -28.32 12.46
C GLU A 106 -0.54 -29.78 12.69
N GLY A 107 -1.25 -30.47 13.58
CA GLY A 107 -0.98 -31.87 13.86
C GLY A 107 -1.48 -32.34 15.23
N ALA A 108 -2.76 -32.16 15.53
CA ALA A 108 -3.47 -32.94 16.55
C ALA A 108 -4.98 -32.74 16.36
N GLY A 109 -5.59 -33.65 15.62
CA GLY A 109 -7.03 -33.75 15.41
C GLY A 109 -7.32 -35.13 14.86
N ASP A 110 -7.43 -36.08 15.78
CA ASP A 110 -7.88 -37.46 15.65
C ASP A 110 -9.16 -37.59 14.81
#